data_AF-A0A1A8R7U7-F1
#
_entry.id   AF-A0A1A8R7U7-F1
#
_cell.length_a   1.000
_cell.length_b   1.000
_cell.length_c   1.000
_cell.angle_alpha   90.00
_cell.angle_beta   90.00
_cell.angle_gamma   90.00
#
_symmetry.space_group_name_H-M   'P 1'
#
loop_
_entity.id
_entity.type
_entity.pdbx_description
1 polymer ?
#
loop_
_entity_poly.entity_id
_entity_poly.type
_entity_poly.pdbx_seq_one_letter_code
_entity_poly.pdbx_strand_id
1 'polypeptide(L)'
;GSSLIIITYIIWSDLRTTPRKLLAYLSVTDLLSAVSYAYGVWRAFLTDSVDCVVQGAISTFANTSSFFWTVAIAVYLYVFIVRSSQRVADSLVTLFHLVSWCVPLIITVTAVSLQKIGYDASEVSVGWC
;
A
#
# COMPACT_ATOMS: atom_id res chain seq x y z
N GLY A 1 -8.34 -11.83 -0.22
CA GLY A 1 -7.00 -12.26 0.25
C GLY A 1 -6.59 -11.48 1.47
N SER A 2 -6.25 -10.20 1.30
CA SER A 2 -5.67 -9.34 2.34
C SER A 2 -6.50 -9.23 3.62
N SER A 3 -7.83 -9.15 3.53
CA SER A 3 -8.71 -9.16 4.71
C SER A 3 -8.55 -10.42 5.57
N LEU A 4 -8.40 -11.59 4.96
CA LEU A 4 -8.18 -12.85 5.70
C LEU A 4 -6.85 -12.82 6.46
N ILE A 5 -5.81 -12.27 5.84
CA ILE A 5 -4.48 -12.14 6.48
C ILE A 5 -4.57 -11.21 7.69
N ILE A 6 -5.20 -10.04 7.52
CA ILE A 6 -5.37 -9.05 8.60
C ILE A 6 -6.19 -9.65 9.75
N ILE A 7 -7.34 -10.26 9.44
CA ILE A 7 -8.22 -10.88 10.44
C ILE A 7 -7.47 -11.99 11.20
N THR A 8 -6.76 -12.86 10.48
CA THR A 8 -5.98 -13.95 11.10
C THR A 8 -4.89 -13.41 12.02
N TYR A 9 -4.19 -12.35 11.61
CA TYR A 9 -3.17 -11.71 12.44
C TYR A 9 -3.74 -11.09 13.73
N ILE A 10 -4.95 -10.55 13.67
CA ILE A 10 -5.62 -9.94 14.83
C ILE A 10 -6.09 -11.02 15.81
N ILE A 11 -6.77 -12.06 15.31
CA ILE A 11 -7.39 -13.12 16.14
C ILE A 11 -6.33 -13.98 16.84
N TRP A 12 -5.25 -14.36 16.16
CA TRP A 12 -4.23 -15.25 16.73
C TRP A 12 -3.00 -14.48 17.22
N SER A 13 -2.93 -14.26 18.54
CA SER A 13 -1.80 -13.59 19.20
C SER A 13 -0.46 -14.32 18.99
N ASP A 14 -0.49 -15.64 18.89
CA ASP A 14 0.71 -16.48 18.72
C ASP A 14 1.41 -16.25 17.38
N LEU A 15 0.74 -15.64 16.41
CA LEU A 15 1.29 -15.39 15.07
C LEU A 15 2.01 -14.03 14.95
N ARG A 16 2.09 -13.23 16.03
CA ARG A 16 2.58 -11.83 15.99
C ARG A 16 4.11 -11.70 15.97
N THR A 17 4.77 -12.37 15.03
CA THR A 17 6.20 -12.21 14.76
C THR A 17 6.49 -11.00 13.87
N THR A 18 7.73 -10.49 13.88
CA THR A 18 8.12 -9.33 13.05
C THR A 18 7.85 -9.53 11.55
N PRO A 19 8.22 -10.66 10.90
CA PRO A 19 7.92 -10.85 9.47
C PRO A 19 6.42 -10.84 9.16
N ARG A 20 5.61 -11.46 10.02
CA ARG A 20 4.15 -11.53 9.86
C ARG A 20 3.50 -10.17 10.10
N LYS A 21 4.07 -9.36 10.99
CA LYS A 21 3.66 -7.97 11.19
C LYS A 21 3.90 -7.13 9.93
N LEU A 22 5.06 -7.27 9.27
CA LEU A 22 5.35 -6.59 8.00
C LEU A 22 4.36 -7.01 6.90
N LEU A 23 4.07 -8.31 6.82
CA LEU A 23 3.08 -8.86 5.88
C LEU A 23 1.65 -8.34 6.16
N ALA A 24 1.30 -8.11 7.43
CA ALA A 24 0.02 -7.49 7.78
C ALA A 24 -0.06 -6.04 7.28
N TYR A 25 1.01 -5.25 7.36
CA TYR A 25 1.02 -3.88 6.82
C TYR A 25 0.90 -3.86 5.29
N LEU A 26 1.60 -4.75 4.59
CA LEU A 26 1.43 -4.95 3.15
C LEU A 26 -0.03 -5.29 2.81
N SER A 27 -0.65 -6.17 3.61
CA SER A 27 -2.04 -6.55 3.40
C SER A 27 -3.00 -5.38 3.62
N VAL A 28 -2.69 -4.45 4.52
CA VAL A 28 -3.48 -3.22 4.72
C VAL A 28 -3.42 -2.33 3.48
N THR A 29 -2.23 -2.16 2.88
CA THR A 29 -2.10 -1.36 1.65
C THR A 29 -2.81 -2.02 0.47
N ASP A 30 -2.72 -3.34 0.33
CA ASP A 30 -3.43 -4.07 -0.72
C ASP A 30 -4.96 -3.99 -0.56
N LEU A 31 -5.45 -4.05 0.68
CA LEU A 31 -6.87 -3.89 0.97
C LEU A 31 -7.33 -2.47 0.63
N LEU A 32 -6.54 -1.45 0.98
CA LEU A 32 -6.85 -0.06 0.66
C LEU A 32 -6.90 0.17 -0.86
N SER A 33 -5.94 -0.38 -1.60
CA SER A 33 -5.98 -0.41 -3.07
C SER A 33 -7.28 -1.05 -3.53
N ALA A 34 -7.57 -2.28 -3.12
CA ALA A 34 -8.75 -3.05 -3.53
C ALA A 34 -10.09 -2.34 -3.24
N VAL A 35 -10.18 -1.60 -2.14
CA VAL A 35 -11.35 -0.80 -1.78
C VAL A 35 -11.48 0.43 -2.68
N SER A 36 -10.39 1.17 -2.91
CA SER A 36 -10.34 2.38 -3.74
C SER A 36 -10.85 2.12 -5.17
N TYR A 37 -10.12 1.28 -5.87
CA TYR A 37 -10.64 -0.02 -6.19
C TYR A 37 -12.04 -0.23 -6.78
N ALA A 38 -12.75 -1.08 -6.04
CA ALA A 38 -14.17 -1.32 -6.10
C ALA A 38 -15.03 -0.05 -6.01
N TYR A 39 -14.58 0.98 -5.26
CA TYR A 39 -15.30 2.25 -5.19
C TYR A 39 -15.30 2.97 -6.54
N GLY A 40 -14.18 2.95 -7.29
CA GLY A 40 -14.12 3.45 -8.67
C GLY A 40 -15.15 2.77 -9.57
N VAL A 41 -15.16 1.43 -9.59
CA VAL A 41 -16.16 0.63 -10.35
C VAL A 41 -17.60 1.03 -9.99
N TRP A 42 -17.89 1.15 -8.70
CA TRP A 42 -19.23 1.44 -8.22
C TRP A 42 -19.71 2.84 -8.63
N ARG A 43 -18.80 3.83 -8.63
CA ARG A 43 -19.13 5.21 -8.96
C ARG A 43 -19.15 5.47 -10.47
N ALA A 44 -18.37 4.71 -11.25
CA ALA A 44 -18.24 4.87 -12.70
C ALA A 44 -18.05 6.34 -13.09
N PHE A 45 -16.91 6.91 -12.71
CA PHE A 45 -16.63 8.34 -12.91
C PHE A 45 -16.74 8.75 -14.38
N LEU A 46 -17.57 9.76 -14.65
CA LEU A 46 -17.81 10.34 -15.99
C LEU A 46 -17.24 11.77 -16.11
N THR A 47 -16.72 12.33 -15.01
CA THR A 47 -16.17 13.69 -14.93
C THR A 47 -15.09 13.79 -13.86
N ASP A 48 -14.23 14.81 -13.98
CA ASP A 48 -13.17 15.12 -13.03
C ASP A 48 -13.75 15.68 -11.73
N SER A 49 -14.14 14.77 -10.84
CA SER A 49 -14.78 15.06 -9.55
C SER A 49 -13.80 14.91 -8.40
N VAL A 50 -14.09 15.57 -7.28
CA VAL A 50 -13.28 15.42 -6.05
C VAL A 50 -13.19 13.96 -5.62
N ASP A 51 -14.27 13.20 -5.78
CA ASP A 51 -14.31 11.75 -5.52
C ASP A 51 -13.29 10.98 -6.38
N CYS A 52 -13.13 11.35 -7.65
CA CYS A 52 -12.17 10.76 -8.59
C CYS A 52 -10.72 11.07 -8.17
N VAL A 53 -10.42 12.34 -7.86
CA VAL A 53 -9.07 12.73 -7.39
C VAL A 53 -8.71 12.03 -6.08
N VAL A 54 -9.67 11.93 -5.14
CA VAL A 54 -9.46 11.23 -3.86
C VAL A 54 -9.24 9.74 -4.10
N GLN A 55 -10.04 9.11 -4.96
CA GLN A 55 -9.86 7.70 -5.32
C GLN A 55 -8.48 7.47 -5.95
N GLY A 56 -8.08 8.29 -6.92
CA GLY A 56 -6.77 8.19 -7.56
C GLY A 56 -5.59 8.44 -6.62
N ALA A 57 -5.75 9.36 -5.67
CA ALA A 57 -4.75 9.59 -4.63
C ALA A 57 -4.61 8.38 -3.71
N ILE A 58 -5.72 7.80 -3.26
CA ILE A 58 -5.72 6.61 -2.39
C ILE A 58 -5.11 5.41 -3.11
N SER A 59 -5.54 5.12 -4.34
CA SER A 59 -5.00 4.00 -5.12
C SER A 59 -3.50 4.17 -5.39
N THR A 60 -3.07 5.37 -5.81
CA THR A 60 -1.65 5.69 -6.05
C THR A 60 -0.81 5.51 -4.79
N PHE A 61 -1.27 6.05 -3.66
CA PHE A 61 -0.60 5.90 -2.37
C PHE A 61 -0.51 4.42 -1.95
N ALA A 62 -1.63 3.72 -1.99
CA ALA A 62 -1.73 2.34 -1.52
C ALA A 62 -0.88 1.38 -2.36
N ASN A 63 -0.92 1.49 -3.69
CA ASN A 63 -0.10 0.66 -4.59
C ASN A 63 1.39 0.94 -4.43
N THR A 64 1.77 2.22 -4.37
CA THR A 64 3.17 2.61 -4.19
C THR A 64 3.68 2.11 -2.83
N SER A 65 2.87 2.25 -1.77
CA SER A 65 3.20 1.73 -0.44
C SER A 65 3.33 0.21 -0.41
N SER A 66 2.43 -0.52 -1.07
CA SER A 66 2.50 -1.99 -1.19
C SER A 66 3.81 -2.45 -1.85
N PHE A 67 4.25 -1.75 -2.91
CA PHE A 67 5.54 -2.01 -3.54
C PHE A 67 6.70 -1.84 -2.54
N PHE A 68 6.75 -0.72 -1.81
CA PHE A 68 7.81 -0.50 -0.82
C PHE A 68 7.76 -1.53 0.33
N TRP A 69 6.57 -1.92 0.78
CA TRP A 69 6.42 -2.99 1.78
C TRP A 69 6.93 -4.34 1.27
N THR A 70 6.67 -4.67 0.00
CA THR A 70 7.17 -5.89 -0.63
C THR A 70 8.70 -5.92 -0.63
N VAL A 71 9.33 -4.81 -1.03
CA VAL A 71 10.79 -4.67 -1.02
C VAL A 71 11.33 -4.74 0.42
N ALA A 72 10.68 -4.08 1.38
CA ALA A 72 11.06 -4.12 2.78
C ALA A 72 11.03 -5.55 3.35
N ILE A 73 9.99 -6.34 3.02
CA ILE A 73 9.89 -7.75 3.42
C ILE A 73 11.02 -8.56 2.79
N ALA A 74 11.31 -8.37 1.50
CA ALA A 74 12.40 -9.07 0.82
C ALA A 74 13.77 -8.77 1.48
N VAL A 75 14.06 -7.49 1.78
CA VAL A 75 15.28 -7.08 2.48
C VAL A 75 15.32 -7.66 3.89
N TYR A 76 14.22 -7.58 4.64
CA TYR A 76 14.13 -8.15 5.99
C TYR A 76 14.45 -9.65 5.98
N LEU A 77 13.81 -10.42 5.10
CA LEU A 77 14.00 -11.87 5.00
C LEU A 77 15.42 -12.21 4.57
N TYR A 78 16.02 -11.44 3.65
CA TYR A 78 17.42 -11.62 3.27
C TYR A 78 18.36 -11.43 4.48
N VAL A 79 18.21 -10.34 5.24
CA VAL A 79 19.07 -10.08 6.41
C VAL A 79 18.82 -11.09 7.52
N PHE A 80 17.57 -11.46 7.76
CA PHE A 80 17.20 -12.42 8.79
C PHE A 80 17.69 -13.84 8.47
N ILE A 81 17.43 -14.34 7.26
CA ILE A 81 17.71 -15.73 6.87
C ILE A 81 19.16 -15.87 6.36
N VAL A 82 19.54 -15.09 5.35
CA VAL A 82 20.83 -15.27 4.65
C VAL A 82 21.98 -14.73 5.48
N ARG A 83 21.81 -13.56 6.09
CA ARG A 83 22.84 -12.97 6.97
C ARG A 83 22.75 -13.48 8.40
N SER A 84 21.73 -14.27 8.76
CA SER A 84 21.48 -14.79 10.11
C SER A 84 21.57 -13.71 11.19
N SER A 85 21.18 -12.48 10.86
CA SER A 85 21.44 -11.30 11.68
C SER A 85 20.13 -10.62 12.10
N GLN A 86 19.43 -11.26 13.03
CA GLN A 86 18.13 -10.78 13.51
C GLN A 86 18.18 -9.35 14.07
N ARG A 87 19.19 -9.00 14.86
CA ARG A 87 19.32 -7.65 15.44
C ARG A 87 19.38 -6.55 14.38
N VAL A 88 20.06 -6.81 13.26
CA VAL A 88 20.14 -5.87 12.14
C VAL A 88 18.78 -5.81 11.42
N ALA A 89 18.15 -6.95 11.16
CA ALA A 89 16.82 -7.00 10.53
C ALA A 89 15.78 -6.21 11.34
N ASP A 90 15.75 -6.41 12.67
CA ASP A 90 14.83 -5.72 13.58
C ASP A 90 15.13 -4.21 13.65
N SER A 91 16.40 -3.80 13.61
CA SER A 91 16.78 -2.37 13.58
C SER A 91 16.31 -1.65 12.31
N LEU A 92 16.17 -2.37 11.19
CA LEU A 92 15.71 -1.79 9.92
C LEU A 92 14.20 -1.58 9.87
N VAL A 93 13.43 -2.19 10.77
CA VAL A 93 11.95 -2.11 10.76
C VAL A 93 11.44 -0.67 10.84
N THR A 94 12.08 0.18 11.65
CA THR A 94 11.71 1.61 11.74
C THR A 94 11.96 2.33 10.42
N LEU A 95 13.06 2.02 9.73
CA LEU A 95 13.35 2.57 8.41
C LEU A 95 12.34 2.10 7.37
N PHE A 96 11.95 0.81 7.40
CA PHE A 96 10.91 0.29 6.52
C PHE A 96 9.59 1.02 6.71
N HIS A 97 9.20 1.31 7.96
CA HIS A 97 8.01 2.11 8.21
C HIS A 97 8.10 3.52 7.62
N LEU A 98 9.23 4.22 7.81
CA LEU A 98 9.41 5.56 7.28
C LEU A 98 9.36 5.56 5.74
N VAL A 99 10.09 4.64 5.10
CA VAL A 99 10.16 4.57 3.64
C VAL A 99 8.82 4.15 3.04
N SER A 100 8.20 3.08 3.56
CA SER A 100 6.96 2.54 3.00
C SER A 100 5.73 3.41 3.22
N TRP A 101 5.77 4.40 4.13
CA TRP A 101 4.67 5.33 4.34
C TRP A 101 4.97 6.74 3.81
N CYS A 102 6.12 7.31 4.18
CA CYS A 102 6.41 8.71 3.85
C CYS A 102 6.75 8.91 2.38
N VAL A 103 7.49 7.99 1.75
CA VAL A 103 7.85 8.12 0.33
C VAL A 103 6.60 8.06 -0.56
N PRO A 104 5.71 7.06 -0.44
CA PRO A 104 4.42 7.07 -1.16
C PRO A 104 3.59 8.31 -0.89
N LEU A 105 3.52 8.78 0.36
CA LEU A 105 2.75 9.97 0.71
C LEU A 105 3.28 11.21 -0.03
N ILE A 106 4.59 11.42 -0.04
CA ILE A 106 5.21 12.55 -0.74
C ILE A 106 4.95 12.46 -2.25
N ILE A 107 5.09 11.27 -2.83
CA ILE A 107 4.81 11.04 -4.26
C ILE A 107 3.36 11.39 -4.58
N THR A 108 2.40 10.86 -3.82
CA THR A 108 0.97 11.12 -4.03
C THR A 108 0.64 12.60 -3.83
N VAL A 109 1.11 13.24 -2.77
CA VAL A 109 0.86 14.67 -2.51
C VAL A 109 1.42 15.53 -3.65
N THR A 110 2.62 15.20 -4.14
CA THR A 110 3.22 15.92 -5.28
C THR A 110 2.39 15.73 -6.55
N ALA A 111 1.94 14.51 -6.83
CA ALA A 111 1.11 14.20 -7.99
C ALA A 111 -0.26 14.92 -7.95
N VAL A 112 -0.90 14.97 -6.79
CA VAL A 112 -2.14 15.74 -6.56
C VAL A 112 -1.88 17.24 -6.75
N SER A 113 -0.81 17.76 -6.16
CA SER A 113 -0.48 19.20 -6.23
C SER A 113 -0.15 19.67 -7.65
N LEU A 114 0.42 18.78 -8.47
CA LEU A 114 0.70 19.03 -9.88
C LEU A 114 -0.51 18.74 -10.80
N GLN A 115 -1.69 18.45 -10.24
CA GLN A 115 -2.91 18.09 -10.96
C GLN A 115 -2.69 16.97 -11.99
N LYS A 116 -1.87 15.97 -11.61
CA LYS A 116 -1.58 14.79 -12.44
C LYS A 116 -2.51 13.61 -12.13
N ILE A 117 -3.28 13.70 -11.04
CA ILE A 117 -4.29 12.72 -10.65
C ILE A 117 -5.66 13.32 -10.95
N GLY A 118 -6.46 12.65 -11.78
CA GLY A 118 -7.76 13.11 -12.24
C GLY A 118 -8.29 12.22 -13.36
N TYR A 119 -9.48 12.53 -13.85
CA TYR A 119 -10.14 11.77 -14.90
C TYR A 119 -9.38 11.90 -16.23
N ASP A 120 -8.87 10.78 -16.75
CA ASP A 120 -8.12 10.70 -18.02
C ASP A 120 -9.03 10.75 -19.27
N ALA A 121 -10.37 10.64 -19.11
CA ALA A 121 -11.33 10.66 -20.23
C ALA A 121 -11.05 9.66 -21.36
N SER A 122 -10.20 8.66 -21.11
CA SER A 122 -9.87 7.65 -22.10
C SER A 122 -11.01 6.63 -22.18
N GLU A 123 -11.58 6.47 -23.38
CA GLU A 123 -12.65 5.50 -23.72
C GLU A 123 -12.24 4.03 -23.46
N VAL A 124 -10.98 3.80 -23.09
CA VAL A 124 -10.40 2.48 -22.76
C VAL A 124 -10.00 2.36 -21.29
N SER A 125 -10.06 3.43 -20.48
CA SER A 125 -9.81 3.34 -19.04
C SER A 125 -10.98 2.65 -18.35
N VAL A 126 -10.65 1.65 -17.53
CA VAL A 126 -11.58 1.11 -16.55
C VAL A 126 -12.02 2.27 -15.65
N GLY A 127 -13.31 2.41 -15.30
CA GLY A 127 -13.93 3.54 -14.56
C GLY A 127 -13.34 3.95 -13.20
N TRP A 128 -12.05 4.26 -13.18
CA TRP A 128 -11.17 4.45 -12.04
C TRP A 128 -10.28 5.65 -12.39
N CYS A 129 -9.79 6.28 -11.33
CA CYS A 129 -8.84 7.37 -11.34
C CYS A 129 -7.59 6.94 -10.56
#